data_AF-A0A2V1IJ36-F1
#
_entry.id   AF-A0A2V1IJ36-F1
#
_cell.length_a   1.000
_cell.length_b   1.000
_cell.length_c   1.000
_cell.angle_alpha   90.00
_cell.angle_beta   90.00
_cell.angle_gamma   90.00
#
_symmetry.space_group_name_H-M   'P 1'
#
loop_
_entity.id
_entity.type
_entity.pdbx_description
1 polymer ?
#
loop_
_entity_poly.entity_id
_entity_poly.type
_entity_poly.pdbx_seq_one_letter_code
_entity_poly.pdbx_strand_id
1 'polypeptide(L)'
;MTGFLISIKHRFPAIWRAVEWANGKAMRLRYPRLGMIATEKASSVSLAGFRFSPLQETDLTDLHRFLMTLPEDSVAYFNPHAFTLPALRRLHRSGSFVMLGVRQGDTLVGYHFLRCFASGRCFHGLVVSPSAQGRGIGTAMWDLGARIATAAGLAMFATISEHNHPSLTSCTRGCHTTIADRLPGSYLLIRCQPKKHKA
;
A
#
# COMPACT_ATOMS: atom_id res chain seq x y z
N MET A 1 26.49 3.81 0.96
CA MET A 1 25.73 5.06 1.14
C MET A 1 24.35 4.88 1.80
N THR A 2 23.81 3.66 1.92
CA THR A 2 22.50 3.36 2.53
C THR A 2 22.47 3.48 4.07
N GLY A 3 23.57 3.23 4.77
CA GLY A 3 23.62 3.30 6.25
C GLY A 3 23.50 4.72 6.84
N PHE A 4 23.98 5.74 6.14
CA PHE A 4 23.93 7.13 6.61
C PHE A 4 22.50 7.69 6.61
N LEU A 5 21.71 7.35 5.59
CA LEU A 5 20.30 7.74 5.49
C LEU A 5 19.44 7.08 6.58
N ILE A 6 19.76 5.83 6.94
CA ILE A 6 19.11 5.12 8.05
C ILE A 6 19.47 5.79 9.38
N SER A 7 20.75 6.14 9.60
CA SER A 7 21.19 6.86 10.81
C SER A 7 20.48 8.22 10.98
N ILE A 8 20.34 9.01 9.90
CA ILE A 8 19.60 10.29 9.94
C ILE A 8 18.12 10.09 10.26
N LYS A 9 17.47 9.06 9.70
CA LYS A 9 16.06 8.75 9.98
C LYS A 9 15.80 8.56 11.49
N HIS A 10 16.72 7.90 12.19
CA HIS A 10 16.59 7.64 13.63
C HIS A 10 17.09 8.79 14.51
N ARG A 11 18.08 9.57 14.03
CA ARG A 11 18.71 10.64 14.83
C ARG A 11 18.05 12.01 14.66
N PHE A 12 17.30 12.25 13.57
CA PHE A 12 16.65 13.53 13.27
C PHE A 12 15.21 13.35 12.73
N PRO A 13 14.24 12.99 13.58
CA PRO A 13 12.84 12.81 13.16
C PRO A 13 12.19 14.09 12.61
N ALA A 14 12.73 15.27 12.93
CA ALA A 14 12.28 16.53 12.35
C ALA A 14 12.63 16.65 10.85
N ILE A 15 13.84 16.25 10.46
CA ILE A 15 14.30 16.29 9.06
C ILE A 15 13.46 15.31 8.22
N TRP A 16 13.24 14.10 8.74
CA TRP A 16 12.42 13.11 8.05
C TRP A 16 10.98 13.60 7.85
N ARG A 17 10.38 14.24 8.88
CA ARG A 17 9.05 14.87 8.76
C ARG A 17 9.02 15.98 7.70
N ALA A 18 10.08 16.79 7.59
CA ALA A 18 10.19 17.83 6.58
C ALA A 18 10.25 17.23 5.16
N VAL A 19 11.03 16.15 4.97
CA VAL A 19 11.12 15.43 3.69
C VAL A 19 9.77 14.81 3.31
N GLU A 20 9.08 14.16 4.25
CA GLU A 20 7.74 13.61 4.00
C GLU A 20 6.72 14.70 3.63
N TRP A 21 6.77 15.84 4.31
CA TRP A 21 5.92 16.99 4.00
C TRP A 21 6.22 17.58 2.61
N ALA A 22 7.50 17.75 2.27
CA ALA A 22 7.92 18.27 0.98
C ALA A 22 7.48 17.35 -0.17
N ASN A 23 7.69 16.03 -0.01
CA ASN A 23 7.19 15.04 -0.96
C ASN A 23 5.67 15.09 -1.06
N GLY A 24 4.96 15.21 0.06
CA GLY A 24 3.50 15.34 0.09
C GLY A 24 2.96 16.52 -0.71
N LYS A 25 3.60 17.70 -0.57
CA LYS A 25 3.26 18.88 -1.36
C LYS A 25 3.57 18.69 -2.84
N ALA A 26 4.75 18.16 -3.17
CA ALA A 26 5.13 17.88 -4.56
C ALA A 26 4.18 16.86 -5.22
N MET A 27 3.72 15.85 -4.47
CA MET A 27 2.74 14.87 -4.93
C MET A 27 1.40 15.52 -5.28
N ARG A 28 0.88 16.42 -4.44
CA ARG A 28 -0.38 17.14 -4.70
C ARG A 28 -0.29 18.01 -5.96
N LEU A 29 0.87 18.63 -6.21
CA LEU A 29 1.10 19.45 -7.41
C LEU A 29 1.25 18.59 -8.68
N ARG A 30 2.04 17.52 -8.62
CA ARG A 30 2.38 16.68 -9.79
C ARG A 30 1.27 15.69 -10.15
N TYR A 31 0.53 15.19 -9.16
CA TYR A 31 -0.50 14.16 -9.31
C TYR A 31 -1.84 14.58 -8.68
N PRO A 32 -2.45 15.72 -9.11
CA PRO A 32 -3.64 16.28 -8.46
C PRO A 32 -4.87 15.36 -8.54
N ARG A 33 -4.92 14.46 -9.53
CA ARG A 33 -6.03 13.51 -9.75
C ARG A 33 -5.88 12.16 -9.04
N LEU A 34 -4.82 11.96 -8.26
CA LEU A 34 -4.51 10.65 -7.66
C LEU A 34 -5.66 10.10 -6.80
N GLY A 35 -6.30 10.94 -5.98
CA GLY A 35 -7.44 10.53 -5.15
C GLY A 35 -8.69 10.17 -5.96
N MET A 36 -8.97 10.91 -7.04
CA MET A 36 -10.08 10.61 -7.96
C MET A 36 -9.84 9.27 -8.68
N ILE A 37 -8.64 9.06 -9.22
CA ILE A 37 -8.24 7.81 -9.87
C ILE A 37 -8.37 6.63 -8.90
N ALA A 38 -7.92 6.79 -7.65
CA ALA A 38 -8.05 5.77 -6.63
C ALA A 38 -9.51 5.39 -6.36
N THR A 39 -10.39 6.39 -6.29
CA THR A 39 -11.83 6.20 -6.09
C THR A 39 -12.46 5.45 -7.27
N GLU A 40 -12.24 5.93 -8.50
CA GLU A 40 -12.77 5.34 -9.74
C GLU A 40 -12.33 3.88 -9.92
N LYS A 41 -11.04 3.59 -9.71
CA LYS A 41 -10.53 2.22 -9.85
C LYS A 41 -11.04 1.32 -8.74
N ALA A 42 -11.16 1.80 -7.50
CA ALA A 42 -11.69 1.00 -6.40
C ALA A 42 -13.16 0.61 -6.64
N SER A 43 -14.00 1.52 -7.14
CA SER A 43 -15.40 1.22 -7.45
C SER A 43 -15.58 0.21 -8.59
N SER A 44 -14.57 0.05 -9.45
CA SER A 44 -14.59 -0.92 -10.55
C SER A 44 -14.16 -2.34 -10.15
N VAL A 45 -13.71 -2.55 -8.91
CA VAL A 45 -13.31 -3.89 -8.45
C VAL A 45 -14.56 -4.72 -8.18
N SER A 46 -14.67 -5.84 -8.89
CA SER A 46 -15.72 -6.83 -8.65
C SER A 46 -15.12 -8.05 -7.96
N LEU A 47 -15.46 -8.24 -6.69
CA LEU A 47 -15.16 -9.44 -5.92
C LEU A 47 -16.35 -9.73 -5.01
N ALA A 48 -17.02 -10.86 -5.23
CA ALA A 48 -18.29 -11.18 -4.57
C ALA A 48 -18.18 -11.10 -3.03
N GLY A 49 -19.07 -10.32 -2.42
CA GLY A 49 -19.14 -10.14 -0.96
C GLY A 49 -18.13 -9.13 -0.38
N PHE A 50 -17.36 -8.43 -1.22
CA PHE A 50 -16.37 -7.45 -0.77
C PHE A 50 -16.49 -6.10 -1.46
N ARG A 51 -16.25 -5.03 -0.70
CA ARG A 51 -16.23 -3.65 -1.20
C ARG A 51 -14.85 -3.04 -1.00
N PHE A 52 -14.30 -2.48 -2.07
CA PHE A 52 -13.03 -1.76 -2.07
C PHE A 52 -13.29 -0.26 -2.13
N SER A 53 -12.65 0.52 -1.27
CA SER A 53 -12.79 1.98 -1.29
C SER A 53 -11.58 2.67 -0.68
N PRO A 54 -11.21 3.88 -1.13
CA PRO A 54 -10.32 4.74 -0.38
C PRO A 54 -10.86 4.98 1.04
N LEU A 55 -9.97 5.01 2.03
CA LEU A 55 -10.34 5.29 3.42
C LEU A 55 -10.50 6.79 3.64
N GLN A 56 -11.60 7.16 4.27
CA GLN A 56 -11.87 8.50 4.76
C GLN A 56 -11.27 8.71 6.15
N GLU A 57 -11.19 9.96 6.60
CA GLU A 57 -10.68 10.26 7.94
C GLU A 57 -11.51 9.59 9.04
N THR A 58 -12.83 9.45 8.83
CA THR A 58 -13.75 8.74 9.72
C THR A 58 -13.46 7.24 9.82
N ASP A 59 -12.85 6.62 8.81
CA ASP A 59 -12.52 5.21 8.80
C ASP A 59 -11.24 4.87 9.60
N LEU A 60 -10.45 5.88 9.98
CA LEU A 60 -9.12 5.65 10.58
C LEU A 60 -9.20 5.00 11.97
N THR A 61 -10.29 5.21 12.70
CA THR A 61 -10.54 4.53 13.98
C THR A 61 -10.76 3.03 13.76
N ASP A 62 -11.53 2.66 12.75
CA ASP A 62 -11.76 1.25 12.39
C ASP A 62 -10.50 0.60 11.83
N LEU A 63 -9.73 1.33 11.01
CA LEU A 63 -8.43 0.88 10.54
C LEU A 63 -7.47 0.62 11.71
N HIS A 64 -7.40 1.54 12.68
CA HIS A 64 -6.58 1.35 13.86
C HIS A 64 -7.00 0.09 14.63
N ARG A 65 -8.30 -0.09 14.89
CA ARG A 65 -8.83 -1.28 15.55
C ARG A 65 -8.48 -2.56 14.80
N PHE A 66 -8.70 -2.58 13.48
CA PHE A 66 -8.34 -3.70 12.61
C PHE A 66 -6.85 -4.05 12.73
N LEU A 67 -5.95 -3.07 12.59
CA LEU A 67 -4.51 -3.30 12.66
C LEU A 67 -4.05 -3.83 14.02
N MET A 68 -4.69 -3.39 15.12
CA MET A 68 -4.40 -3.87 16.47
C MET A 68 -4.91 -5.29 16.75
N THR A 69 -5.85 -5.80 15.95
CA THR A 69 -6.38 -7.18 16.08
C THR A 69 -5.61 -8.21 15.26
N LEU A 70 -4.66 -7.78 14.43
CA LEU A 70 -3.88 -8.71 13.60
C LEU A 70 -2.89 -9.50 14.46
N PRO A 71 -2.81 -10.83 14.29
CA PRO A 71 -1.77 -11.63 14.93
C PRO A 71 -0.37 -11.16 14.52
N GLU A 72 0.61 -11.27 15.42
CA GLU A 72 2.00 -10.86 15.16
C GLU A 72 2.56 -11.50 13.88
N ASP A 73 2.30 -12.79 13.68
CA ASP A 73 2.72 -13.53 12.48
C ASP A 73 2.14 -12.94 11.18
N SER A 74 0.91 -12.41 11.24
CA SER A 74 0.25 -11.80 10.07
C SER A 74 0.86 -10.45 9.69
N VAL A 75 1.60 -9.82 10.60
CA VAL A 75 2.28 -8.54 10.38
C VAL A 75 3.81 -8.65 10.43
N ALA A 76 4.37 -9.85 10.56
CA ALA A 76 5.82 -10.09 10.62
C ALA A 76 6.57 -9.47 9.42
N TYR A 77 5.94 -9.45 8.24
CA TYR A 77 6.46 -8.82 7.03
C TYR A 77 5.76 -7.50 6.66
N PHE A 78 4.84 -7.02 7.50
CA PHE A 78 4.02 -5.84 7.25
C PHE A 78 4.20 -4.82 8.38
N ASN A 79 5.32 -4.10 8.35
CA ASN A 79 5.57 -2.98 9.26
C ASN A 79 5.89 -1.68 8.49
N PRO A 80 4.93 -1.15 7.72
CA PRO A 80 5.16 0.00 6.85
C PRO A 80 5.25 1.34 7.60
N HIS A 81 4.60 1.43 8.76
CA HIS A 81 4.51 2.60 9.62
C HIS A 81 3.96 2.18 10.99
N ALA A 82 4.09 3.04 12.00
CA ALA A 82 3.40 2.83 13.27
C ALA A 82 1.89 2.71 13.05
N PHE A 83 1.25 1.74 13.70
CA PHE A 83 -0.21 1.51 13.63
C PHE A 83 -1.03 2.43 14.54
N THR A 84 -0.40 3.46 15.12
CA THR A 84 -1.08 4.39 16.03
C THR A 84 -2.00 5.34 15.25
N LEU A 85 -3.15 5.68 15.85
CA LEU A 85 -4.12 6.59 15.24
C LEU A 85 -3.52 7.96 14.82
N PRO A 86 -2.62 8.59 15.60
CA PRO A 86 -1.94 9.82 15.16
C PRO A 86 -1.07 9.62 13.91
N ALA A 87 -0.40 8.47 13.79
CA ALA A 87 0.40 8.16 12.60
C ALA A 87 -0.48 7.96 11.37
N LEU A 88 -1.60 7.23 11.51
CA LEU A 88 -2.57 7.01 10.44
C LEU A 88 -3.16 8.33 9.93
N ARG A 89 -3.60 9.22 10.84
CA ARG A 89 -4.12 10.56 10.47
C ARG A 89 -3.07 11.40 9.74
N ARG A 90 -1.81 11.35 10.18
CA ARG A 90 -0.71 12.07 9.53
C ARG A 90 -0.49 11.54 8.10
N LEU A 91 -0.47 10.23 7.92
CA LEU A 91 -0.26 9.61 6.61
C LEU A 91 -1.42 9.91 5.65
N HIS A 92 -2.66 9.79 6.12
CA HIS A 92 -3.87 10.13 5.37
C HIS A 92 -3.83 11.55 4.81
N ARG A 93 -3.36 12.52 5.61
CA ARG A 93 -3.25 13.92 5.20
C ARG A 93 -2.03 14.25 4.33
N SER A 94 -1.05 13.34 4.23
CA SER A 94 0.26 13.65 3.63
C SER A 94 0.21 13.93 2.12
N GLY A 95 -0.83 13.52 1.39
CA GLY A 95 -0.88 13.63 -0.09
C GLY A 95 0.06 12.68 -0.84
N SER A 96 1.01 12.06 -0.13
CA SER A 96 1.91 11.02 -0.63
C SER A 96 1.43 9.60 -0.33
N PHE A 97 0.26 9.45 0.29
CA PHE A 97 -0.24 8.18 0.76
C PHE A 97 -1.69 8.00 0.31
N VAL A 98 -1.97 6.91 -0.40
CA VAL A 98 -3.33 6.51 -0.77
C VAL A 98 -3.69 5.31 0.09
N MET A 99 -4.62 5.49 1.02
CA MET A 99 -5.09 4.43 1.92
C MET A 99 -6.38 3.85 1.38
N LEU A 100 -6.47 2.53 1.27
CA LEU A 100 -7.64 1.83 0.76
C LEU A 100 -8.01 0.68 1.71
N GLY A 101 -9.30 0.48 1.89
CA GLY A 101 -9.87 -0.57 2.72
C GLY A 101 -10.67 -1.58 1.91
N VAL A 102 -10.75 -2.79 2.44
CA VAL A 102 -11.64 -3.84 1.96
C VAL A 102 -12.60 -4.21 3.07
N ARG A 103 -13.90 -4.06 2.78
CA ARG A 103 -14.97 -4.37 3.73
C ARG A 103 -15.79 -5.58 3.28
N GLN A 104 -16.16 -6.41 4.23
CA GLN A 104 -17.21 -7.44 4.09
C GLN A 104 -18.38 -6.99 4.96
N GLY A 105 -19.47 -6.53 4.33
CA GLY A 105 -20.51 -5.76 5.03
C GLY A 105 -19.92 -4.44 5.55
N ASP A 106 -19.97 -4.26 6.88
CA ASP A 106 -19.40 -3.10 7.58
C ASP A 106 -18.01 -3.38 8.18
N THR A 107 -17.61 -4.65 8.25
CA THR A 107 -16.35 -5.06 8.86
C THR A 107 -15.18 -4.82 7.91
N LEU A 108 -14.16 -4.09 8.36
CA LEU A 108 -12.89 -3.97 7.66
C LEU A 108 -12.11 -5.28 7.79
N VAL A 109 -11.89 -5.94 6.65
CA VAL A 109 -11.21 -7.26 6.57
C VAL A 109 -9.88 -7.19 5.83
N GLY A 110 -9.52 -6.03 5.30
CA GLY A 110 -8.25 -5.83 4.63
C GLY A 110 -7.90 -4.36 4.48
N TYR A 111 -6.61 -4.09 4.42
CA TYR A 111 -6.04 -2.76 4.25
C TYR A 111 -4.88 -2.84 3.28
N HIS A 112 -4.83 -1.90 2.33
CA HIS A 112 -3.68 -1.73 1.46
C HIS A 112 -3.45 -0.25 1.16
N PHE A 113 -2.23 0.07 0.75
CA PHE A 113 -1.88 1.47 0.49
C PHE A 113 -0.84 1.60 -0.63
N LEU A 114 -0.81 2.79 -1.23
CA LEU A 114 0.29 3.24 -2.07
C LEU A 114 1.03 4.38 -1.37
N ARG A 115 2.33 4.17 -1.11
CA ARG A 115 3.24 5.25 -0.72
C ARG A 115 3.89 5.82 -1.97
N CYS A 116 3.45 7.01 -2.37
CA CYS A 116 3.82 7.66 -3.61
C CYS A 116 4.93 8.71 -3.42
N PHE A 117 5.80 8.80 -4.40
CA PHE A 117 6.92 9.72 -4.42
C PHE A 117 6.86 10.59 -5.68
N ALA A 118 7.17 11.88 -5.53
CA ALA A 118 7.15 12.83 -6.64
C ALA A 118 8.12 12.47 -7.79
N SER A 119 9.07 11.56 -7.52
CA SER A 119 9.95 10.94 -8.52
C SER A 119 9.22 10.04 -9.53
N GLY A 120 7.93 9.77 -9.34
CA GLY A 120 7.13 8.91 -10.22
C GLY A 120 7.12 7.45 -9.82
N ARG A 121 7.59 7.13 -8.60
CA ARG A 121 7.54 5.76 -8.04
C ARG A 121 6.51 5.69 -6.93
N CYS A 122 5.89 4.54 -6.75
CA CYS A 122 5.11 4.24 -5.55
C CYS A 122 5.41 2.84 -5.02
N PHE A 123 5.21 2.65 -3.72
CA PHE A 123 5.40 1.37 -3.06
C PHE A 123 4.06 0.89 -2.51
N HIS A 124 3.73 -0.36 -2.82
CA HIS A 124 2.49 -0.98 -2.40
C HIS A 124 2.73 -1.91 -1.21
N GLY A 125 1.83 -1.83 -0.23
CA GLY A 125 1.79 -2.75 0.89
C GLY A 125 0.34 -3.10 1.21
N LEU A 126 0.12 -4.32 1.69
CA LEU A 126 -1.21 -4.81 2.04
C LEU A 126 -1.17 -5.76 3.22
N VAL A 127 -2.32 -5.91 3.87
CA VAL A 127 -2.60 -6.95 4.85
C VAL A 127 -4.08 -7.34 4.78
N VAL A 128 -4.36 -8.63 5.02
CA VAL A 128 -5.71 -9.21 5.00
C VAL A 128 -5.94 -9.94 6.30
N SER A 129 -7.11 -9.74 6.92
CA SER A 129 -7.55 -10.47 8.12
C SER A 129 -7.39 -11.97 7.90
N PRO A 130 -6.85 -12.74 8.87
CA PRO A 130 -6.79 -14.20 8.78
C PRO A 130 -8.13 -14.85 8.42
N SER A 131 -9.23 -14.35 8.99
CA SER A 131 -10.60 -14.84 8.71
C SER A 131 -11.09 -14.61 7.28
N ALA A 132 -10.40 -13.78 6.49
CA ALA A 132 -10.76 -13.43 5.12
C ALA A 132 -9.69 -13.84 4.09
N GLN A 133 -8.60 -14.51 4.51
CA GLN A 133 -7.56 -15.00 3.62
C GLN A 133 -8.08 -16.12 2.69
N GLY A 134 -7.34 -16.41 1.61
CA GLY A 134 -7.72 -17.44 0.63
C GLY A 134 -8.87 -17.06 -0.31
N ARG A 135 -9.55 -15.93 -0.08
CA ARG A 135 -10.74 -15.49 -0.84
C ARG A 135 -10.44 -14.53 -2.00
N GLY A 136 -9.19 -14.48 -2.46
CA GLY A 136 -8.76 -13.63 -3.59
C GLY A 136 -8.55 -12.14 -3.27
N ILE A 137 -8.78 -11.69 -2.03
CA ILE A 137 -8.66 -10.27 -1.63
C ILE A 137 -7.26 -9.70 -1.92
N GLY A 138 -6.20 -10.40 -1.51
CA GLY A 138 -4.82 -9.93 -1.74
C GLY A 138 -4.50 -9.77 -3.23
N THR A 139 -4.95 -10.70 -4.07
CA THR A 139 -4.81 -10.63 -5.54
C THR A 139 -5.52 -9.39 -6.09
N ALA A 140 -6.75 -9.12 -5.64
CA ALA A 140 -7.52 -7.95 -6.05
C ALA A 140 -6.88 -6.63 -5.57
N MET A 141 -6.32 -6.61 -4.36
CA MET A 141 -5.58 -5.46 -3.82
C MET A 141 -4.32 -5.14 -4.64
N TRP A 142 -3.59 -6.15 -5.10
CA TRP A 142 -2.42 -5.99 -5.98
C TRP A 142 -2.81 -5.42 -7.34
N ASP A 143 -3.81 -6.02 -7.99
CA ASP A 143 -4.33 -5.54 -9.28
C ASP A 143 -4.82 -4.08 -9.17
N LEU A 144 -5.64 -3.79 -8.14
CA LEU A 144 -6.15 -2.44 -7.90
C LEU A 144 -5.00 -1.44 -7.70
N GLY A 145 -4.00 -1.77 -6.86
CA GLY A 145 -2.83 -0.93 -6.65
C GLY A 145 -2.09 -0.63 -7.97
N ALA A 146 -1.88 -1.66 -8.79
CA ALA A 146 -1.19 -1.53 -10.07
C ALA A 146 -1.99 -0.67 -11.06
N ARG A 147 -3.32 -0.83 -11.11
CA ARG A 147 -4.22 -0.06 -11.97
C ARG A 147 -4.27 1.41 -11.57
N ILE A 148 -4.32 1.70 -10.26
CA ILE A 148 -4.24 3.08 -9.75
C ILE A 148 -2.89 3.70 -10.13
N ALA A 149 -1.79 3.00 -9.86
CA ALA A 149 -0.45 3.50 -10.15
C ALA A 149 -0.27 3.80 -11.64
N THR A 150 -0.68 2.86 -12.51
CA THR A 150 -0.55 3.01 -13.97
C THR A 150 -1.42 4.15 -14.50
N ALA A 151 -2.68 4.25 -14.05
CA ALA A 151 -3.57 5.34 -14.46
C ALA A 151 -3.08 6.72 -13.98
N ALA A 152 -2.36 6.77 -12.85
CA ALA A 152 -1.74 7.99 -12.34
C ALA A 152 -0.35 8.30 -12.94
N GLY A 153 0.19 7.42 -13.80
CA GLY A 153 1.55 7.58 -14.35
C GLY A 153 2.67 7.32 -13.33
N LEU A 154 2.42 6.44 -12.35
CA LEU A 154 3.38 6.00 -11.32
C LEU A 154 3.87 4.58 -11.63
N ALA A 155 5.16 4.34 -11.39
CA ALA A 155 5.73 3.00 -11.39
C ALA A 155 5.57 2.36 -10.01
N MET A 156 4.78 1.30 -9.92
CA MET A 156 4.55 0.58 -8.67
C MET A 156 5.64 -0.46 -8.39
N PHE A 157 6.11 -0.46 -7.15
CA PHE A 157 7.06 -1.42 -6.61
C PHE A 157 6.52 -2.03 -5.30
N ALA A 158 7.09 -3.16 -4.92
CA ALA A 158 6.89 -3.78 -3.62
C ALA A 158 8.20 -4.39 -3.12
N THR A 159 8.37 -4.38 -1.81
CA THR A 159 9.43 -5.14 -1.14
C THR A 159 8.78 -6.33 -0.46
N ILE A 160 9.05 -7.54 -0.95
CA ILE A 160 8.41 -8.77 -0.45
C ILE A 160 9.51 -9.75 -0.05
N SER A 161 9.44 -10.30 1.16
CA SER A 161 10.34 -11.37 1.59
C SER A 161 10.13 -12.62 0.74
N GLU A 162 11.22 -13.28 0.35
CA GLU A 162 11.22 -14.57 -0.35
C GLU A 162 10.50 -15.66 0.46
N HIS A 163 10.42 -15.49 1.79
CA HIS A 163 9.71 -16.40 2.69
C HIS A 163 8.21 -16.08 2.84
N ASN A 164 7.75 -14.92 2.35
CA ASN A 164 6.33 -14.53 2.39
C ASN A 164 5.59 -15.05 1.15
N HIS A 165 5.46 -16.37 1.07
CA HIS A 165 4.81 -17.07 -0.03
C HIS A 165 3.39 -16.58 -0.34
N PRO A 166 2.52 -16.27 0.65
CA PRO A 166 1.19 -15.73 0.37
C PRO A 166 1.23 -14.37 -0.36
N SER A 167 2.16 -13.48 0.03
CA SER A 167 2.30 -12.16 -0.62
C SER A 167 2.90 -12.28 -2.02
N LEU A 168 3.90 -13.15 -2.22
CA LEU A 168 4.46 -13.42 -3.55
C LEU A 168 3.40 -14.02 -4.49
N THR A 169 2.64 -14.99 -4.01
CA THR A 169 1.59 -15.66 -4.80
C THR A 169 0.48 -14.70 -5.17
N SER A 170 -0.01 -13.89 -4.24
CA SER A 170 -1.03 -12.88 -4.54
C SER A 170 -0.50 -11.78 -5.47
N CYS A 171 0.76 -11.36 -5.31
CA CYS A 171 1.40 -10.35 -6.16
C CYS A 171 1.51 -10.81 -7.62
N THR A 172 2.04 -12.01 -7.85
CA THR A 172 2.18 -12.61 -9.20
C THR A 172 0.85 -12.98 -9.84
N ARG A 173 -0.17 -13.29 -9.03
CA ARG A 173 -1.55 -13.50 -9.53
C ARG A 173 -2.23 -12.19 -9.90
N GLY A 174 -2.04 -11.13 -9.13
CA GLY A 174 -2.70 -9.83 -9.34
C GLY A 174 -1.99 -8.95 -10.39
N CYS A 175 -0.68 -9.10 -10.54
CA CYS A 175 0.14 -8.24 -11.39
C CYS A 175 0.95 -9.02 -12.42
N HIS A 176 1.37 -8.35 -13.49
CA HIS A 176 2.61 -8.71 -14.18
C HIS A 176 3.79 -8.21 -13.33
N THR A 177 4.68 -9.12 -12.95
CA THR A 177 5.76 -8.85 -12.01
C THR A 177 7.12 -9.04 -12.63
N THR A 178 8.06 -8.13 -12.35
CA THR A 178 9.47 -8.28 -12.71
C THR A 178 10.31 -8.04 -11.47
N ILE A 179 11.28 -8.91 -11.18
CA ILE A 179 12.24 -8.68 -10.10
C ILE A 179 13.17 -7.54 -10.56
N ALA A 180 13.10 -6.40 -9.88
CA ALA A 180 13.93 -5.24 -10.17
C ALA A 180 15.26 -5.29 -9.41
N ASP A 181 15.28 -5.88 -8.22
CA ASP A 181 16.49 -6.05 -7.40
C ASP A 181 16.30 -7.14 -6.32
N ARG A 182 17.42 -7.66 -5.79
CA ARG A 182 17.47 -8.53 -4.60
C ARG A 182 18.10 -7.74 -3.45
N LEU A 183 17.33 -7.50 -2.40
CA LEU A 183 17.71 -6.72 -1.23
C LEU A 183 18.25 -7.65 -0.11
N PRO A 184 19.06 -7.12 0.83
CA PRO A 184 19.51 -7.88 1.98
C PRO A 184 18.37 -8.51 2.79
N GLY A 185 18.65 -9.65 3.43
CA GLY A 185 17.67 -10.35 4.29
C GLY A 185 16.59 -11.11 3.53
N SER A 186 16.92 -11.62 2.32
CA SER A 186 16.00 -12.39 1.48
C SER A 186 14.74 -11.61 1.06
N TYR A 187 14.91 -10.32 0.72
CA TYR A 187 13.82 -9.49 0.22
C TYR A 187 13.98 -9.23 -1.28
N LEU A 188 12.87 -9.29 -2.02
CA LEU A 188 12.83 -8.92 -3.43
C LEU A 188 12.26 -7.51 -3.57
N LEU A 189 12.90 -6.68 -4.40
CA LEU A 189 12.26 -5.51 -4.96
C LEU A 189 11.57 -5.92 -6.26
N ILE A 190 10.24 -5.89 -6.26
CA ILE A 190 9.42 -6.34 -7.38
C ILE A 190 8.74 -5.13 -8.01
N ARG A 191 8.91 -4.96 -9.32
CA ARG A 191 8.10 -4.03 -10.12
C ARG A 191 6.78 -4.71 -10.48
N CYS A 192 5.68 -4.01 -10.27
CA CYS A 192 4.33 -4.54 -10.46
C CYS A 192 3.55 -3.69 -11.46
N GLN A 193 2.94 -4.35 -12.46
CA GLN A 193 2.12 -3.71 -13.48
C GLN A 193 0.78 -4.44 -13.62
N PRO A 194 -0.30 -3.77 -14.06
CA PRO A 194 -1.56 -4.43 -14.35
C PRO A 194 -1.34 -5.55 -15.36
N LYS A 195 -2.04 -6.67 -15.19
CA LYS A 195 -2.13 -7.65 -16.27
C LYS A 195 -2.90 -7.01 -17.43
N LYS A 196 -2.47 -7.26 -18.67
CA LYS A 196 -3.29 -6.89 -19.82
C LYS A 196 -4.60 -7.66 -19.70
N HIS A 197 -5.71 -6.97 -19.49
CA HIS A 197 -7.01 -7.60 -19.70
C HIS A 197 -7.07 -7.98 -21.18
N LYS A 198 -7.38 -9.26 -21.47
CA LYS A 198 -7.77 -9.62 -22.83
C LYS A 198 -9.02 -8.80 -23.12
N ALA A 199 -8.93 -7.95 -24.15
CA ALA A 199 -10.06 -7.22 -24.70
C ALA A 199 -11.12 -8.22 -25.19
#